data_AF-A0A356I822-F1
#
_entry.id   AF-A0A356I822-F1
#
_cell.length_a   1.000
_cell.length_b   1.000
_cell.length_c   1.000
_cell.angle_alpha   90.00
_cell.angle_beta   90.00
_cell.angle_gamma   90.00
#
_symmetry.space_group_name_H-M   'P 1'
#
loop_
_entity.id
_entity.type
_entity.pdbx_description
1 polymer ?
#
loop_
_entity_poly.entity_id
_entity_poly.type
_entity_poly.pdbx_seq_one_letter_code
_entity_poly.pdbx_strand_id
1 'polypeptide(L)' 'LTTGRPLQAIGTFLEELDLLGENQYSITFNGGLVQENTGRILDKTGFSIDDVRVIRQVTNQLDLPLDVLYGGD' A
#
# COMPACT_ATOMS: atom_id res chain seq x y z
N LEU A 1 5.51 6.94 -9.31
CA LEU A 1 5.39 5.59 -9.95
C LEU A 1 4.01 4.98 -9.65
N THR A 2 3.55 3.96 -10.39
CA THR A 2 2.30 3.22 -10.07
C THR A 2 2.58 1.73 -9.90
N THR A 3 2.11 1.12 -8.81
CA THR A 3 2.46 -0.27 -8.45
C THR A 3 1.48 -0.89 -7.45
N GLY A 4 1.41 -2.22 -7.42
CA GLY A 4 0.74 -2.97 -6.35
C GLY A 4 1.54 -3.08 -5.05
N ARG A 5 2.84 -2.79 -5.10
CA ARG A 5 3.77 -2.87 -3.96
C ARG A 5 3.68 -1.63 -3.05
N PRO A 6 4.09 -1.73 -1.77
CA PRO A 6 4.28 -0.56 -0.91
C PRO A 6 5.41 0.36 -1.43
N LEU A 7 5.47 1.60 -0.93
CA LEU A 7 6.46 2.60 -1.36
C LEU A 7 7.89 2.15 -1.05
N GLN A 8 8.11 1.56 0.13
CA GLN A 8 9.41 1.04 0.55
C GLN A 8 9.96 0.00 -0.44
N ALA A 9 9.10 -0.82 -1.04
CA ALA A 9 9.49 -1.87 -1.98
C ALA A 9 9.84 -1.34 -3.39
N ILE A 10 9.69 -0.04 -3.65
CA ILE A 10 10.10 0.60 -4.91
C ILE A 10 11.17 1.68 -4.71
N GLY A 11 11.76 1.79 -3.52
CA GLY A 11 12.74 2.83 -3.17
C GLY A 11 13.90 2.95 -4.16
N THR A 12 14.50 1.82 -4.57
CA THR A 12 15.60 1.82 -5.55
C THR A 12 15.18 2.43 -6.90
N PHE A 13 13.95 2.21 -7.36
CA PHE A 13 13.46 2.83 -8.59
C PHE A 13 13.21 4.34 -8.42
N LEU A 14 12.80 4.77 -7.22
CA LEU A 14 12.63 6.20 -6.93
C LEU A 14 13.98 6.91 -6.89
N GLU A 15 15.01 6.27 -6.34
CA GLU A 15 16.39 6.77 -6.35
C GLU A 15 16.93 6.89 -7.78
N GLU A 16 16.84 5.81 -8.57
CA GLU A 16 17.35 5.78 -9.96
C GLU A 16 16.68 6.83 -10.85
N LEU A 17 15.42 7.17 -10.59
CA LEU A 17 14.64 8.13 -11.37
C LEU A 17 14.65 9.55 -10.78
N ASP A 18 15.40 9.79 -9.70
CA ASP A 18 15.46 11.08 -8.98
C ASP A 18 14.07 11.57 -8.50
N LEU A 19 13.31 10.68 -7.88
CA LEU A 19 11.93 10.90 -7.42
C LEU A 19 11.77 10.95 -5.90
N LEU A 20 12.85 10.95 -5.10
CA LEU A 20 12.77 10.95 -3.63
C LEU A 20 12.45 12.31 -2.98
N GLY A 21 12.18 13.34 -3.78
CA GLY A 21 11.95 14.71 -3.30
C GLY A 21 10.50 15.04 -2.95
N GLU A 22 10.33 16.24 -2.39
CA GLU A 22 9.02 16.90 -2.29
C GLU A 22 8.41 17.10 -3.68
N ASN A 23 7.08 17.14 -3.75
CA ASN A 23 6.27 17.24 -4.97
C ASN A 23 6.46 16.07 -5.96
N GLN A 24 7.01 14.95 -5.50
CA GLN A 24 7.08 13.69 -6.25
C GLN A 24 6.07 12.71 -5.66
N TYR A 25 5.33 12.00 -6.50
CA TYR A 25 4.19 11.19 -6.06
C TYR A 25 4.24 9.75 -6.57
N SER A 26 3.65 8.86 -5.79
CA SER A 26 3.42 7.48 -6.18
C SER A 26 2.03 7.00 -5.78
N ILE A 27 1.50 6.11 -6.61
CA ILE A 27 0.27 5.36 -6.36
C ILE A 27 0.68 3.92 -6.06
N THR A 28 0.45 3.47 -4.83
CA THR A 28 0.82 2.14 -4.34
C THR A 28 -0.43 1.32 -4.04
N PHE A 29 -0.25 0.03 -3.73
CA PHE A 29 -1.37 -0.90 -3.47
C PHE A 29 -2.47 -0.87 -4.55
N ASN A 30 -2.08 -0.75 -5.83
CA ASN A 30 -2.98 -0.70 -6.98
C ASN A 30 -4.01 0.45 -6.92
N GLY A 31 -3.68 1.56 -6.26
CA GLY A 31 -4.61 2.69 -6.08
C GLY A 31 -5.15 2.83 -4.68
N GLY A 32 -4.89 1.86 -3.78
CA GLY A 32 -5.32 1.96 -2.39
C GLY A 32 -4.63 3.06 -1.58
N LEU A 33 -3.46 3.53 -2.03
CA LEU A 33 -2.74 4.62 -1.39
C LEU A 33 -2.11 5.57 -2.42
N VAL A 34 -2.45 6.84 -2.31
CA VAL A 34 -1.85 7.94 -3.08
C VAL A 34 -1.05 8.79 -2.11
N GLN A 35 0.25 8.92 -2.34
CA GLN A 35 1.13 9.63 -1.44
C GLN A 35 2.29 10.31 -2.15
N GLU A 36 2.82 11.34 -1.51
CA GLU A 36 4.11 11.93 -1.83
C GLU A 36 5.21 10.91 -1.49
N ASN A 37 6.31 10.91 -2.24
CA ASN A 37 7.42 9.98 -2.04
C ASN A 37 8.19 10.25 -0.74
N THR A 38 7.86 11.33 -0.02
CA THR A 38 8.27 11.63 1.37
C THR A 38 7.50 10.81 2.41
N GLY A 39 6.44 10.10 2.01
CA GLY A 39 5.53 9.35 2.89
C GLY A 39 4.27 10.12 3.29
N ARG A 40 4.13 11.39 2.91
CA ARG A 40 2.90 12.15 3.17
C ARG A 40 1.74 11.59 2.34
N ILE A 41 0.70 11.12 3.02
CA ILE A 41 -0.52 10.57 2.40
C ILE A 41 -1.39 11.72 1.85
N LEU A 42 -1.87 11.56 0.60
CA LEU A 42 -2.84 12.46 -0.03
C LEU A 42 -4.23 11.84 -0.04
N ASP A 43 -4.31 10.54 -0.34
CA ASP A 43 -5.57 9.80 -0.33
C ASP A 43 -5.33 8.32 0.03
N LYS A 44 -6.34 7.69 0.64
CA LYS A 44 -6.29 6.30 1.06
C LYS A 44 -7.66 5.66 0.95
N THR A 45 -7.72 4.57 0.18
CA THR A 45 -8.88 3.69 0.10
C THR A 45 -8.46 2.29 0.51
N GLY A 46 -9.18 1.69 1.45
CA GLY A 46 -8.88 0.35 1.93
C GLY A 46 -10.05 -0.28 2.66
N PHE A 47 -9.84 -1.51 3.11
CA PHE A 47 -10.82 -2.26 3.87
C PHE A 47 -11.00 -1.67 5.29
N SER A 48 -12.24 -1.68 5.76
CA SER A 48 -12.52 -1.47 7.17
C SER A 48 -12.10 -2.70 7.99
N ILE A 49 -12.06 -2.56 9.32
CA ILE A 49 -11.80 -3.71 10.19
C ILE A 49 -12.88 -4.78 10.07
N ASP A 50 -14.13 -4.40 9.80
CA ASP A 50 -15.24 -5.34 9.65
C ASP A 50 -15.12 -6.13 8.35
N ASP A 51 -14.70 -5.50 7.25
CA ASP A 51 -14.38 -6.20 6.01
C ASP A 51 -13.26 -7.22 6.24
N VAL A 52 -12.21 -6.84 6.97
CA VAL A 52 -11.09 -7.74 7.31
C VAL A 52 -11.58 -8.94 8.15
N ARG A 53 -12.52 -8.74 9.07
CA ARG A 53 -13.12 -9.86 9.85
C ARG A 53 -13.86 -10.84 8.95
N VAL A 54 -14.63 -10.34 7.99
CA VAL A 54 -15.34 -11.17 7.01
C VAL A 54 -14.34 -11.98 6.18
N ILE A 55 -13.29 -11.33 5.67
CA ILE A 55 -12.22 -12.02 4.93
C ILE A 55 -11.56 -13.08 5.81
N ARG A 56 -11.21 -12.77 7.05
CA ARG A 56 -10.57 -13.71 7.98
C ARG A 56 -11.45 -14.93 8.29
N GLN A 57 -12.75 -14.73 8.41
CA GLN A 57 -13.68 -15.84 8.61
C GLN A 57 -13.62 -16.82 7.43
N VAL A 58 -13.64 -16.30 6.20
CA VAL A 58 -13.56 -17.13 4.98
C VAL A 58 -12.20 -17.82 4.88
N THR A 59 -11.09 -17.12 5.09
CA THR A 59 -9.75 -17.75 5.00
C THR A 59 -9.56 -18.84 6.05
N ASN A 60 -10.08 -18.68 7.27
CA ASN A 60 -10.05 -19.72 8.29
C ASN A 60 -10.84 -20.97 7.87
N GLN A 61 -12.01 -20.81 7.23
CA GLN A 61 -12.81 -21.95 6.74
C GLN A 61 -12.09 -22.73 5.63
N LEU A 62 -11.26 -22.06 4.85
CA LEU A 62 -10.47 -22.63 3.77
C LEU A 62 -9.09 -23.12 4.21
N ASP A 63 -8.75 -22.99 5.50
CA ASP A 63 -7.42 -23.28 6.05
C ASP A 63 -6.28 -22.51 5.34
N LEU A 64 -6.55 -21.24 5.00
CA LEU A 64 -5.59 -20.34 4.36
C LEU A 64 -5.05 -19.29 5.34
N PRO A 65 -3.74 -19.00 5.31
CA PRO A 65 -3.19 -17.87 6.06
C PRO A 65 -3.72 -16.55 5.48
N LEU A 66 -3.90 -15.55 6.35
CA LEU A 66 -4.26 -14.19 5.97
C LEU A 66 -3.26 -13.22 6.57
N ASP A 67 -2.67 -12.39 5.72
CA ASP A 67 -1.88 -11.23 6.09
C ASP A 67 -2.62 -9.96 5.67
N VAL A 68 -2.60 -8.94 6.53
CA VAL A 68 -3.31 -7.67 6.33
C VAL A 68 -2.32 -6.54 6.56
N LEU A 69 -2.08 -5.76 5.51
CA LEU A 69 -1.18 -4.61 5.56
C LEU A 69 -1.97 -3.35 5.85
N TYR A 70 -1.48 -2.54 6.80
CA TYR A 70 -2.06 -1.25 7.15
C TYR A 70 -0.96 -0.20 7.29
N GLY A 71 -1.02 0.86 6.47
CA GLY A 71 0.07 1.83 6.40
C GLY A 71 1.25 1.23 5.63
N GLY A 72 1.74 1.93 4.61
CA GLY A 72 2.72 1.39 3.67
C GLY A 72 4.16 1.54 4.16
N ASP A 73 4.37 1.40 5.47
CA ASP A 73 5.60 1.72 6.20
C ASP A 73 6.25 0.45 6.77
#